data_AF-A0A8S2R033-F1
#
_entry.id   AF-A0A8S2R033-F1
#
_cell.length_a   1.000
_cell.length_b   1.000
_cell.length_c   1.000
_cell.angle_alpha   90.00
_cell.angle_beta   90.00
_cell.angle_gamma   90.00
#
_symmetry.space_group_name_H-M   'P 1'
#
loop_
_entity.id
_entity.type
_entity.pdbx_description
1 polymer ?
#
loop_
_entity_poly.entity_id
_entity_poly.type
_entity_poly.pdbx_seq_one_letter_code
_entity_poly.pdbx_strand_id
1 'polypeptide(L)'
;TLKASLEVWAGSLVNGSQAVVLLNRNEFGSESITVDWKDIGFPVDHSAVVRDLWARKDIGTFTGNYTSPKIDYHSVMMLKITLS
;
A
#
# COMPACT_ATOMS: atom_id res chain seq x y z
N THR A 1 -13.47 -8.78 -1.40
CA THR A 1 -14.18 -7.54 -1.72
C THR A 1 -13.74 -6.49 -0.73
N LEU A 2 -13.03 -5.44 -1.16
CA LEU A 2 -12.77 -4.28 -0.30
C LEU A 2 -14.13 -3.73 0.16
N LYS A 3 -14.28 -3.41 1.45
CA LYS A 3 -15.40 -2.56 1.88
C LYS A 3 -15.28 -1.26 1.07
N ALA A 4 -16.39 -0.69 0.58
CA ALA A 4 -16.36 0.50 -0.28
C ALA A 4 -15.60 1.71 0.32
N SER A 5 -15.35 1.69 1.63
CA SER A 5 -14.63 2.68 2.42
C SER A 5 -13.12 2.42 2.57
N LEU A 6 -12.59 1.26 2.14
CA LEU A 6 -11.16 0.98 2.15
C LEU A 6 -10.60 1.12 0.74
N GLU A 7 -9.68 2.06 0.56
CA GLU A 7 -9.20 2.43 -0.77
C GLU A 7 -7.69 2.23 -0.89
N VAL A 8 -7.30 1.83 -2.10
CA VAL A 8 -5.91 1.79 -2.55
C VAL A 8 -5.82 2.75 -3.73
N TRP A 9 -4.99 3.78 -3.59
CA TRP A 9 -4.65 4.69 -4.68
C TRP A 9 -3.18 4.49 -5.04
N ALA A 10 -2.87 4.49 -6.33
CA ALA A 10 -1.50 4.33 -6.81
C ALA A 10 -1.19 5.27 -7.96
N GLY A 11 0.07 5.73 -8.01
CA GLY A 11 0.59 6.56 -9.09
C GLY A 11 2.05 6.24 -9.36
N SER A 12 2.42 6.21 -10.64
CA SER A 12 3.77 5.90 -11.07
C SER A 12 4.76 7.02 -10.79
N LEU A 13 5.94 6.64 -10.34
CA LEU A 13 7.08 7.52 -10.14
C LEU A 13 8.10 7.32 -11.26
N VAL A 14 8.93 8.34 -11.47
CA VAL A 14 9.90 8.42 -12.59
C VAL A 14 10.88 7.25 -12.69
N ASN A 15 11.13 6.55 -11.58
CA ASN A 15 12.08 5.44 -11.50
C ASN A 15 11.42 4.06 -11.60
N GLY A 16 10.15 3.99 -12.05
CA GLY A 16 9.40 2.73 -12.14
C GLY A 16 8.85 2.20 -10.82
N SER A 17 9.04 2.92 -9.71
CA SER A 17 8.34 2.63 -8.44
C SER A 17 6.93 3.21 -8.43
N GLN A 18 6.09 2.71 -7.52
CA GLN A 18 4.74 3.21 -7.30
C GLN A 18 4.68 3.98 -5.99
N ALA A 19 4.08 5.18 -6.01
CA ALA A 19 3.55 5.81 -4.81
C ALA A 19 2.17 5.21 -4.53
N VAL A 20 1.97 4.69 -3.33
CA VAL A 20 0.72 4.03 -2.92
C VAL A 20 0.17 4.69 -1.67
N VAL A 21 -1.14 4.91 -1.66
CA VAL A 21 -1.90 5.46 -0.53
C VAL A 21 -2.94 4.42 -0.12
N LEU A 22 -2.90 4.03 1.15
CA LEU A 22 -3.88 3.17 1.79
C LEU A 22 -4.76 4.04 2.67
N LEU A 23 -6.03 4.21 2.29
CA LEU A 23 -6.95 5.16 2.92
C LEU A 23 -8.12 4.42 3.56
N ASN A 24 -8.29 4.59 4.87
CA ASN A 24 -9.46 4.10 5.59
C ASN A 24 -10.50 5.23 5.71
N ARG A 25 -11.55 5.17 4.89
CA ARG A 25 -12.69 6.11 4.89
C ARG A 25 -13.88 5.61 5.70
N ASN A 26 -13.70 4.61 6.57
CA ASN A 26 -14.78 4.26 7.49
C ASN A 26 -15.03 5.43 8.45
N GLU A 27 -16.23 5.47 9.03
CA GLU A 27 -16.59 6.45 10.07
C GLU A 27 -16.08 6.06 11.46
N PHE A 28 -15.72 4.79 11.66
CA PHE A 28 -15.22 4.24 12.92
C PHE A 28 -14.37 2.98 12.71
N GLY A 29 -13.57 2.64 13.72
CA GLY A 29 -12.76 1.42 13.76
C GLY A 29 -11.41 1.52 13.04
N SER A 30 -10.62 0.46 13.14
CA SER A 30 -9.29 0.38 12.51
C SER A 30 -9.19 -0.90 11.71
N GLU A 31 -8.76 -0.78 10.45
CA GLU A 31 -8.79 -1.87 9.47
C GLU A 31 -7.43 -1.98 8.77
N SER A 32 -7.05 -3.20 8.41
CA SER A 32 -5.90 -3.44 7.52
C SER A 32 -6.34 -3.30 6.07
N ILE A 33 -5.46 -2.74 5.23
CA ILE A 33 -5.68 -2.61 3.79
C ILE A 33 -4.56 -3.36 3.08
N THR A 34 -4.94 -4.20 2.12
CA THR A 34 -4.01 -4.94 1.27
C THR A 34 -3.90 -4.22 -0.07
N VAL A 35 -2.66 -3.99 -0.51
CA VAL A 35 -2.35 -3.62 -1.89
C VAL A 35 -1.76 -4.84 -2.59
N ASP A 36 -2.45 -5.32 -3.63
CA ASP A 36 -1.96 -6.37 -4.51
C ASP A 36 -1.14 -5.79 -5.66
N TRP A 37 -0.06 -6.47 -6.07
CA TRP A 37 0.86 -5.95 -7.09
C TRP A 37 0.17 -5.74 -8.44
N LYS A 38 -0.74 -6.65 -8.79
CA LYS A 38 -1.56 -6.54 -10.00
C LYS A 38 -2.37 -5.24 -10.07
N ASP A 39 -2.82 -4.71 -8.93
CA ASP A 39 -3.68 -3.53 -8.88
C ASP A 39 -2.87 -2.24 -9.07
N ILE A 40 -1.55 -2.31 -8.85
CA ILE A 40 -0.60 -1.21 -9.05
C ILE A 40 0.30 -1.43 -10.27
N GLY A 41 -0.05 -2.36 -11.16
CA GLY A 41 0.67 -2.60 -12.42
C GLY A 41 1.99 -3.35 -12.29
N PHE A 42 2.23 -4.03 -11.16
CA PHE A 42 3.40 -4.87 -10.93
C PHE A 42 3.11 -6.35 -11.22
N PRO A 43 4.13 -7.14 -11.60
CA PRO A 43 3.98 -8.59 -11.75
C PRO A 43 3.64 -9.26 -10.41
N VAL A 44 2.70 -10.22 -10.43
CA VAL A 44 2.18 -10.88 -9.22
C VAL A 44 3.20 -11.72 -8.46
N ASP A 45 4.24 -12.23 -9.13
CA ASP A 45 5.22 -13.14 -8.51
C ASP A 45 6.55 -12.44 -8.17
N HIS A 46 6.60 -11.10 -8.29
CA HIS A 46 7.83 -10.35 -8.03
C HIS A 46 7.90 -9.83 -6.60
N SER A 47 9.13 -9.81 -6.09
CA SER A 47 9.45 -9.16 -4.83
C SER A 47 9.56 -7.66 -5.01
N ALA A 48 9.06 -6.91 -4.04
CA ALA A 48 9.18 -5.46 -3.99
C ALA A 48 9.54 -5.00 -2.58
N VAL A 49 10.41 -4.00 -2.50
CA VAL A 49 10.69 -3.28 -1.26
C VAL A 49 9.55 -2.31 -1.00
N VAL A 50 8.96 -2.41 0.19
CA VAL A 50 7.92 -1.48 0.66
C VAL A 50 8.54 -0.53 1.67
N ARG A 51 8.41 0.77 1.40
CA ARG A 51 8.88 1.86 2.26
C ARG A 51 7.72 2.67 2.79
N ASP A 52 7.67 2.83 4.11
CA ASP A 52 6.80 3.79 4.78
C ASP A 52 7.40 5.19 4.67
N LEU A 53 6.67 6.12 4.06
CA LEU A 53 7.13 7.48 3.85
C LEU A 53 7.01 8.37 5.09
N TRP A 54 6.07 8.09 6.00
CA TRP A 54 5.93 8.80 7.26
C TRP A 54 7.04 8.40 8.23
N ALA A 55 7.28 7.10 8.38
CA ALA A 55 8.37 6.58 9.21
C ALA A 55 9.75 6.75 8.56
N ARG A 56 9.80 7.12 7.27
CA ARG A 56 11.01 7.23 6.44
C ARG A 56 11.85 5.95 6.48
N LYS A 57 11.20 4.80 6.46
CA LYS A 57 11.83 3.51 6.71
C LYS A 57 11.34 2.44 5.74
N ASP A 58 12.26 1.60 5.28
CA ASP A 58 11.93 0.39 4.55
C ASP A 58 11.42 -0.65 5.55
N ILE A 59 10.19 -1.09 5.37
CA ILE A 59 9.48 -1.96 6.34
C ILE A 59 9.56 -3.44 5.96
N GLY A 60 10.12 -3.75 4.79
CA GLY A 60 10.41 -5.10 4.36
C GLY A 60 10.37 -5.26 2.85
N THR A 61 10.62 -6.49 2.42
CA THR A 61 10.44 -6.96 1.05
C THR A 61 9.29 -7.95 1.04
N PHE A 62 8.35 -7.77 0.12
CA PHE A 62 7.14 -8.59 0.03
C PHE A 62 6.94 -9.05 -1.41
N THR A 63 6.34 -10.23 -1.58
CA THR A 63 6.07 -10.83 -2.88
C THR A 63 4.58 -10.83 -3.14
N GLY A 64 4.16 -10.27 -4.27
CA GLY A 64 2.78 -10.26 -4.77
C GLY A 64 1.80 -9.32 -4.08
N ASN A 65 1.96 -9.03 -2.79
CA ASN A 65 1.15 -8.05 -2.07
C ASN A 65 1.83 -7.54 -0.80
N TYR A 66 1.24 -6.50 -0.21
CA TYR A 66 1.51 -6.06 1.16
C TYR A 66 0.19 -5.75 1.87
N THR A 67 0.08 -6.20 3.12
CA THR A 67 -1.04 -5.87 4.01
C THR A 67 -0.56 -4.97 5.14
N SER A 68 -1.19 -3.81 5.29
CA SER A 68 -0.83 -2.84 6.32
C SER A 68 -1.15 -3.35 7.74
N PRO A 69 -0.48 -2.80 8.77
CA PRO A 69 -1.07 -2.71 10.10
C PRO A 69 -2.45 -2.06 10.06
N LYS A 70 -3.19 -2.14 11.16
CA LYS A 70 -4.49 -1.45 11.25
C LYS A 70 -4.30 0.05 11.08
N ILE A 71 -5.00 0.62 10.12
CA ILE A 71 -5.11 2.05 9.87
C ILE A 71 -6.42 2.51 10.51
N ASP A 72 -6.35 3.49 11.41
CA ASP A 72 -7.53 4.06 12.05
C ASP A 72 -8.46 4.70 11.02
N TYR A 73 -9.74 4.82 11.36
CA TYR A 73 -10.72 5.54 10.54
C TYR A 73 -10.24 6.97 10.23
N HIS A 74 -10.57 7.45 9.04
CA HIS A 74 -10.13 8.74 8.49
C HIS A 74 -8.60 8.95 8.47
N SER A 75 -7.83 7.86 8.60
CA SER A 75 -6.36 7.90 8.57
C SER A 75 -5.82 7.25 7.31
N VAL A 76 -4.54 7.51 7.06
CA VAL A 76 -3.87 7.15 5.81
C VAL A 76 -2.45 6.65 6.08
N MET A 77 -2.04 5.65 5.30
CA MET A 77 -0.64 5.23 5.19
C MET A 77 -0.13 5.53 3.78
N MET A 78 1.06 6.12 3.68
CA MET A 78 1.68 6.42 2.39
C MET A 78 2.96 5.60 2.22
N LEU A 79 3.02 4.87 1.11
CA LEU A 79 4.07 3.93 0.79
C LEU A 79 4.75 4.31 -0.53
N LYS A 80 6.04 3.98 -0.63
CA LYS A 80 6.74 3.82 -1.91
C LYS A 80 7.05 2.34 -2.08
N ILE A 81 6.63 1.75 -3.20
CA ILE A 81 6.84 0.34 -3.49
C ILE A 81 7.72 0.23 -4.75
N THR A 82 8.86 -0.46 -4.63
CA THR A 82 9.86 -0.59 -5.71
C THR A 82 10.15 -2.07 -5.93
N LEU A 83 10.02 -2.56 -7.17
CA LEU A 83 10.44 -3.92 -7.52
C LEU A 83 11.91 -4.14 -7.13
N SER A 84 12.19 -5.31 -6.54
CA SER A 84 13.55 -5.73 -6.15
C SER A 84 14.34 -6.27 -7.34
#